data_AF-A0A924RX96-F1
#
_entry.id   AF-A0A924RX96-F1
#
_cell.length_a   1.000
_cell.length_b   1.000
_cell.length_c   1.000
_cell.angle_alpha   90.00
_cell.angle_beta   90.00
_cell.angle_gamma   90.00
#
_symmetry.space_group_name_H-M   'P 1'
#
loop_
_entity.id
_entity.type
_entity.pdbx_description
1 polymer ?
#
loop_
_entity_poly.entity_id
_entity_poly.type
_entity_poly.pdbx_seq_one_letter_code
_entity_poly.pdbx_strand_id
1 'polypeptide(L)'
;MKCTKTSFQKIHQQYRIVVECKNRTTKLALAGFCAEEQTEATLFRYLYNMCLLSDGSLVSTHGLLCGVLQQWQNTLSIPSAQLLKSVAFESPLAKLQALCLYRTKVGEEEKLINR
;
A
#
# COMPACT_ATOMS: atom_id res chain seq x y z
N MET A 1 44.73 -7.91 -9.70
CA MET A 1 43.42 -7.35 -10.10
C MET A 1 42.46 -7.47 -8.93
N LYS A 2 42.07 -6.35 -8.30
CA LYS A 2 41.05 -6.32 -7.25
C LYS A 2 39.75 -5.81 -7.87
N CYS A 3 38.78 -6.69 -8.08
CA CYS A 3 37.41 -6.28 -8.37
C CYS A 3 36.72 -5.98 -7.03
N THR A 4 36.75 -4.72 -6.61
CA THR A 4 35.87 -4.21 -5.55
C THR A 4 34.46 -4.10 -6.11
N LYS A 5 33.67 -5.16 -5.94
CA LYS A 5 32.20 -5.09 -6.11
C LYS A 5 31.66 -4.35 -4.88
N THR A 6 31.60 -3.03 -4.95
CA THR A 6 30.75 -2.24 -4.05
C THR A 6 29.30 -2.60 -4.37
N SER A 7 28.76 -3.59 -3.66
CA SER A 7 27.33 -3.84 -3.66
C SER A 7 26.68 -2.66 -2.92
N PHE A 8 26.29 -1.63 -3.65
CA PHE A 8 25.26 -0.71 -3.17
C PHE A 8 24.02 -1.58 -2.94
N GLN A 9 23.75 -1.92 -1.68
CA GLN A 9 22.43 -2.41 -1.29
C GLN A 9 21.47 -1.28 -1.66
N LYS A 10 20.80 -1.41 -2.81
CA LYS A 10 19.68 -0.51 -3.14
C LYS A 10 18.68 -0.68 -2.00
N ILE A 11 18.52 0.38 -1.21
CA ILE A 11 17.59 0.39 -0.09
C ILE A 11 16.20 0.32 -0.71
N HIS A 12 15.61 -0.86 -0.63
CA HIS A 12 14.27 -1.08 -1.13
C HIS A 12 13.26 -0.45 -0.19
N GLN A 13 12.25 0.20 -0.77
CA GLN A 13 11.18 0.81 -0.01
C GLN A 13 9.91 -0.02 -0.15
N GLN A 14 9.22 -0.21 0.96
CA GLN A 14 7.91 -0.84 0.99
C GLN A 14 6.85 0.22 1.27
N TYR A 15 5.81 0.25 0.45
CA TYR A 15 4.65 1.09 0.69
C TYR A 15 3.48 0.19 1.07
N ARG A 16 2.73 0.57 2.10
CA ARG A 16 1.52 -0.14 2.49
C ARG A 16 0.39 0.83 2.80
N ILE A 17 -0.81 0.48 2.40
CA ILE A 17 -2.02 1.09 2.94
C ILE A 17 -2.61 0.14 3.97
N VAL A 18 -3.04 0.72 5.09
CA VAL A 18 -3.83 0.05 6.13
C VAL A 18 -5.13 0.80 6.29
N VAL A 19 -6.23 0.07 6.12
CA VAL A 19 -7.59 0.52 6.35
C VAL A 19 -8.01 -0.02 7.71
N GLU A 20 -8.49 0.82 8.61
CA GLU A 20 -9.00 0.42 9.92
C GLU A 20 -10.47 0.81 10.06
N CYS A 21 -11.33 -0.12 10.48
CA CYS A 21 -12.70 0.20 10.87
C CYS A 21 -12.84 0.30 12.39
N LYS A 22 -13.91 0.93 12.85
CA LYS A 22 -14.24 1.07 14.28
C LYS A 22 -14.37 -0.26 15.01
N ASN A 23 -14.76 -1.29 14.27
CA ASN A 23 -14.84 -2.67 14.71
C ASN A 23 -13.41 -3.20 14.73
N ARG A 24 -12.84 -3.45 15.91
CA ARG A 24 -11.41 -3.80 16.15
C ARG A 24 -10.85 -4.97 15.32
N THR A 25 -11.68 -5.63 14.53
CA THR A 25 -11.39 -6.81 13.71
C THR A 25 -11.11 -6.49 12.24
N THR A 26 -11.55 -5.34 11.71
CA THR A 26 -11.49 -5.06 10.28
C THR A 26 -10.26 -4.23 9.93
N LYS A 27 -9.22 -4.92 9.45
CA LYS A 27 -8.05 -4.31 8.81
C LYS A 27 -7.86 -4.86 7.39
N LEU A 28 -8.03 -4.03 6.37
CA LEU A 28 -7.62 -4.34 4.99
C LEU A 28 -6.27 -3.69 4.74
N ALA A 29 -5.30 -4.42 4.20
CA ALA A 29 -4.02 -3.83 3.85
C ALA A 29 -3.58 -4.20 2.44
N LEU A 30 -3.04 -3.23 1.71
CA LEU A 30 -2.36 -3.44 0.43
C LEU A 30 -0.90 -3.06 0.60
N ALA A 31 0.00 -3.99 0.32
CA ALA A 31 1.43 -3.75 0.37
C ALA A 31 2.07 -3.94 -1.01
N GLY A 32 3.00 -3.05 -1.35
CA GLY A 32 3.84 -3.12 -2.54
C GLY A 32 5.30 -2.88 -2.18
N PHE A 33 6.20 -3.57 -2.86
CA PHE A 33 7.64 -3.43 -2.69
C PHE A 33 8.27 -2.92 -3.98
N CYS A 34 9.23 -2.00 -3.86
CA CYS A 34 9.93 -1.46 -5.02
C CYS A 34 11.44 -1.40 -4.84
N ALA A 35 12.15 -1.70 -5.93
CA ALA A 35 13.60 -1.59 -6.04
C ALA A 35 14.08 -0.41 -6.88
N GLU A 36 13.17 0.26 -7.59
CA GLU A 36 13.48 1.30 -8.58
C GLU A 36 12.74 2.60 -8.28
N GLU A 37 13.47 3.71 -8.29
CA GLU A 37 12.98 5.03 -7.87
C GLU A 37 11.79 5.56 -8.72
N GLN A 38 11.78 5.29 -10.03
CA GLN A 38 10.67 5.69 -10.90
C GLN A 38 9.37 4.93 -10.58
N THR A 39 9.50 3.64 -10.32
CA THR A 39 8.38 2.77 -9.96
C THR A 39 7.90 3.09 -8.53
N GLU A 40 8.80 3.55 -7.65
CA GLU A 40 8.49 4.04 -6.32
C GLU A 40 7.55 5.26 -6.34
N ALA A 41 7.90 6.29 -7.11
CA ALA A 41 7.07 7.50 -7.24
C ALA A 41 5.67 7.17 -7.77
N THR A 42 5.60 6.20 -8.68
CA THR A 42 4.33 5.74 -9.28
C THR A 42 3.49 4.94 -8.28
N LEU A 43 4.11 4.01 -7.53
CA LEU A 43 3.49 3.28 -6.42
C LEU A 43 2.89 4.24 -5.39
N PHE A 44 3.71 5.19 -4.93
CA PHE A 44 3.28 6.21 -3.98
C PHE A 44 2.08 7.00 -4.50
N ARG A 45 2.13 7.45 -5.76
CA ARG A 45 1.05 8.22 -6.37
C ARG A 45 -0.27 7.44 -6.45
N TYR A 46 -0.23 6.16 -6.81
CA TYR A 46 -1.44 5.32 -6.82
C TYR A 46 -2.07 5.20 -5.43
N LEU A 47 -1.25 4.96 -4.40
CA LEU A 47 -1.72 4.84 -3.01
C LEU A 47 -2.25 6.17 -2.48
N TYR A 48 -1.52 7.26 -2.74
CA TYR A 48 -1.92 8.61 -2.35
C TYR A 48 -3.26 9.00 -2.97
N ASN A 49 -3.41 8.79 -4.29
CA ASN A 49 -4.66 9.07 -4.99
C ASN A 49 -5.82 8.23 -4.44
N MET A 50 -5.57 6.97 -4.09
CA MET A 50 -6.58 6.14 -3.44
C MET A 50 -7.05 6.75 -2.12
N CYS A 51 -6.13 7.21 -1.27
CA CYS A 51 -6.48 7.88 -0.01
C CYS A 51 -7.32 9.15 -0.20
N LEU A 52 -7.10 9.89 -1.28
CA LEU A 52 -7.90 11.06 -1.63
C LEU A 52 -9.29 10.69 -2.15
N LEU A 53 -9.36 9.67 -3.02
CA LEU A 53 -10.61 9.21 -3.66
C LEU A 53 -11.52 8.43 -2.71
N SER A 54 -10.96 7.80 -1.68
CA SER A 54 -11.75 7.14 -0.65
C SER A 54 -12.68 8.16 0.03
N ASP A 55 -13.95 7.82 0.10
CA ASP A 55 -15.01 8.55 0.81
C ASP A 55 -15.15 8.10 2.27
N GLY A 56 -14.26 7.21 2.74
CA GLY A 56 -14.34 6.60 4.06
C GLY A 56 -15.34 5.45 4.17
N SER A 57 -15.95 5.00 3.06
CA SER A 57 -16.71 3.75 3.01
C SER A 57 -15.78 2.54 2.84
N LEU A 58 -16.02 1.47 3.60
CA LEU A 58 -15.25 0.24 3.47
C LEU A 58 -15.38 -0.39 2.07
N VAL A 59 -16.60 -0.41 1.51
CA VAL A 59 -16.88 -1.03 0.21
C VAL A 59 -16.20 -0.26 -0.91
N SER A 60 -16.35 1.07 -0.91
CA SER A 60 -15.71 1.95 -1.90
C SER A 60 -14.19 1.81 -1.83
N THR A 61 -13.63 1.89 -0.62
CA THR A 61 -12.18 1.76 -0.40
C THR A 61 -11.65 0.39 -0.81
N HIS A 62 -12.38 -0.69 -0.55
CA HIS A 62 -12.01 -2.02 -1.02
C HIS A 62 -11.99 -2.10 -2.55
N GLY A 63 -13.02 -1.55 -3.22
CA GLY A 63 -13.06 -1.49 -4.68
C GLY A 63 -11.87 -0.72 -5.26
N LEU A 64 -11.51 0.42 -4.64
CA LEU A 64 -10.33 1.19 -5.03
C LEU A 64 -9.02 0.39 -4.82
N LEU A 65 -8.87 -0.31 -3.70
CA LEU A 65 -7.71 -1.17 -3.42
C LEU A 65 -7.54 -2.27 -4.48
N CYS A 66 -8.63 -2.93 -4.88
CA CYS A 66 -8.61 -3.91 -5.96
C CYS A 66 -8.19 -3.27 -7.30
N GLY A 67 -8.70 -2.08 -7.61
CA GLY A 67 -8.32 -1.34 -8.81
C GLY A 67 -6.83 -0.98 -8.84
N VAL A 68 -6.28 -0.52 -7.71
CA VAL A 68 -4.84 -0.24 -7.58
C VAL A 68 -4.02 -1.52 -7.78
N LEU A 69 -4.42 -2.64 -7.17
CA LEU A 69 -3.74 -3.93 -7.32
C LEU A 69 -3.69 -4.36 -8.79
N GLN A 70 -4.82 -4.24 -9.50
CA GLN A 70 -4.90 -4.58 -10.92
C GLN A 70 -4.02 -3.66 -11.78
N GLN A 71 -3.95 -2.36 -11.48
CA GLN A 71 -3.05 -1.44 -12.18
C GLN A 71 -1.57 -1.77 -11.93
N TRP A 72 -1.21 -2.13 -10.70
CA TRP A 72 0.16 -2.53 -10.39
C TRP A 72 0.59 -3.81 -11.12
N GLN A 73 -0.31 -4.78 -11.24
CA GLN A 73 -0.06 -6.01 -11.98
C GLN A 73 0.04 -5.76 -13.49
N ASN A 74 -0.90 -5.00 -14.07
CA ASN A 74 -1.00 -4.83 -15.51
C ASN A 74 -0.03 -3.78 -16.08
N THR A 75 0.25 -2.70 -15.33
CA THR A 75 1.02 -1.56 -15.84
C THR A 75 2.46 -1.57 -15.37
N LEU A 76 2.71 -2.00 -14.13
CA LEU A 76 4.04 -1.88 -13.51
C LEU A 76 4.77 -3.21 -13.37
N SER A 77 4.12 -4.34 -13.69
CA SER A 77 4.65 -5.69 -13.49
C SER A 77 5.27 -5.88 -12.10
N ILE A 78 4.71 -5.23 -11.07
CA ILE A 78 5.26 -5.27 -9.71
C ILE A 78 4.99 -6.67 -9.12
N PRO A 79 6.01 -7.49 -8.85
CA PRO A 79 5.82 -8.90 -8.50
C PRO A 79 5.25 -9.13 -7.10
N SER A 80 5.35 -8.13 -6.22
CA SER A 80 5.12 -8.28 -4.77
C SER A 80 3.92 -7.48 -4.25
N ALA A 81 3.02 -7.09 -5.16
CA ALA A 81 1.76 -6.47 -4.81
C ALA A 81 0.85 -7.51 -4.14
N GLN A 82 0.68 -7.42 -2.82
CA GLN A 82 -0.15 -8.35 -2.06
C GLN A 82 -1.19 -7.59 -1.24
N LEU A 83 -2.45 -7.99 -1.38
CA LEU A 83 -3.49 -7.60 -0.45
C LEU A 83 -3.37 -8.50 0.78
N LEU A 84 -2.76 -7.98 1.85
CA LEU A 84 -2.63 -8.67 3.11
C LEU A 84 -3.95 -8.49 3.89
N LYS A 85 -4.67 -9.61 4.02
CA LYS A 85 -5.94 -9.78 4.75
C LYS A 85 -7.16 -9.14 4.10
N SER A 86 -8.01 -10.02 3.56
CA SER A 86 -9.44 -9.81 3.39
C SER A 86 -10.10 -9.87 4.77
N VAL A 87 -10.95 -8.90 5.08
CA VAL A 87 -11.81 -8.96 6.25
C VAL A 87 -13.15 -9.55 5.81
N ALA A 88 -13.69 -10.47 6.61
CA ALA A 88 -15.11 -10.81 6.52
C ALA A 88 -15.94 -9.52 6.58
N PHE A 89 -16.61 -9.19 5.48
CA PHE A 89 -17.48 -8.03 5.40
C PHE A 89 -18.71 -8.26 6.31
N GLU A 90 -18.60 -7.92 7.59
CA GLU A 90 -19.73 -8.03 8.52
C GLU A 90 -20.85 -7.04 8.16
N SER A 91 -20.51 -5.93 7.48
CA SER A 91 -21.51 -5.00 6.96
C SER A 91 -20.97 -4.18 5.78
N PRO A 92 -21.69 -4.13 4.64
CA PRO A 92 -21.36 -3.26 3.50
C PRO A 92 -21.52 -1.77 3.80
N LEU A 93 -22.12 -1.40 4.94
CA LEU A 93 -22.31 -0.01 5.37
C LEU A 93 -21.26 0.47 6.37
N ALA A 94 -20.23 -0.34 6.65
CA ALA A 94 -19.19 0.02 7.60
C ALA A 94 -18.40 1.25 7.12
N LYS A 95 -18.29 2.26 8.00
CA LYS A 95 -17.39 3.40 7.81
C LYS A 95 -16.02 3.10 8.38
N LEU A 96 -15.01 3.60 7.68
CA LEU A 96 -13.63 3.56 8.11
C LEU A 96 -13.44 4.48 9.32
N GLN A 97 -12.63 4.02 10.26
CA GLN A 97 -12.08 4.84 11.32
C GLN A 97 -10.82 5.56 10.84
N ALA A 98 -9.99 4.86 10.05
CA ALA A 98 -8.78 5.42 9.51
C ALA A 98 -8.41 4.79 8.16
N LEU A 99 -7.76 5.57 7.32
CA LEU A 99 -7.08 5.17 6.10
C LEU A 99 -5.66 5.70 6.14
N CYS A 100 -4.71 4.79 6.30
CA CYS A 100 -3.32 5.14 6.58
C CYS A 100 -2.40 4.68 5.45
N LEU A 101 -1.56 5.58 4.94
CA LEU A 101 -0.45 5.23 4.04
C LEU A 101 0.84 5.23 4.84
N TYR A 102 1.58 4.13 4.77
CA TYR A 102 2.88 3.98 5.39
C TYR A 102 3.96 3.74 4.34
N ARG A 103 5.16 4.21 4.65
CA ARG A 103 6.40 3.94 3.96
C ARG A 103 7.35 3.30 4.94
N THR A 104 7.88 2.13 4.59
CA THR A 104 8.85 1.40 5.39
C THR A 104 10.19 1.42 4.67
N LYS A 105 11.21 1.87 5.39
CA LYS A 105 12.63 1.76 5.02
C LYS A 105 13.31 0.87 6.07
N VAL A 106 14.51 0.39 5.81
CA VAL A 106 15.25 -0.55 6.68
C VAL A 106 15.16 -0.13 8.16
N GLY A 107 14.33 -0.85 8.94
CA GLY A 107 14.12 -0.60 10.37
C GLY A 107 13.22 0.58 10.76
N GLU A 108 12.73 1.37 9.81
CA GLU A 108 11.93 2.58 10.05
C GLU A 108 10.58 2.53 9.31
N GLU A 109 9.50 2.81 10.03
CA GLU A 109 8.16 2.95 9.44
C GLU A 109 7.66 4.38 9.64
N GLU A 110 7.31 5.01 8.54
CA GLU A 110 6.82 6.38 8.50
C GLU A 110 5.35 6.39 8.05
N LYS A 111 4.50 7.07 8.82
CA LYS A 111 3.10 7.29 8.46
C LYS A 111 2.99 8.56 7.61
N LEU A 112 2.70 8.40 6.33
CA LEU A 112 2.61 9.50 5.35
C LEU A 112 1.22 10.13 5.29
N ILE A 113 0.16 9.34 5.50
CA ILE A 113 -1.23 9.81 5.51
C ILE A 113 -1.98 9.17 6.68
N ASN A 114 -2.86 9.94 7.30
CA ASN A 114 -3.83 9.46 8.28
C ASN A 114 -5.15 10.22 8.06
N ARG A 115 -6.14 9.55 7.45
CA ARG A 115 -7.44 10.15 7.12
C ARG A 115 -8.58 9.38 7.77
#